data_AF-A0A9X8QKD2-F1
#
_entry.id   AF-A0A9X8QKD2-F1
#
_cell.length_a   1.000
_cell.length_b   1.000
_cell.length_c   1.000
_cell.angle_alpha   90.00
_cell.angle_beta   90.00
_cell.angle_gamma   90.00
#
_symmetry.space_group_name_H-M   'P 1'
#
loop_
_entity.id
_entity.type
_entity.pdbx_description
1 polymer ?
#
loop_
_entity_poly.entity_id
_entity_poly.type
_entity_poly.pdbx_seq_one_letter_code
_entity_poly.pdbx_strand_id
1 'polypeptide(L)'
;MRFIYLLVLLFLTQPAFAAVYTYTDAEGNRIFTDSPPKGIKANPVTIQPSNSMPSPAAPRTIKLSPSNPDIRKPVQPSAPPPPAQIASYQMLRILVPEPDATIRSNAGELIVTATSDPELMPTHFYRLILDGQPAGAPGRSPVFPLENLDRGTHQIAVEIVTEGGVVVERTPSQPFHMKRMSLSQRRLAKPCKDGEWGIRPECPLSEKPEEE
;
A
#
# COMPACT_ATOMS: atom_id res chain seq x y z
N MET A 1 6.08 -11.94 -63.68
CA MET A 1 6.21 -13.15 -62.83
C MET A 1 6.55 -12.80 -61.38
N ARG A 2 7.55 -11.95 -61.09
CA ARG A 2 7.98 -11.62 -59.70
C ARG A 2 6.95 -10.90 -58.83
N PHE A 3 6.10 -10.04 -59.44
CA PHE A 3 5.01 -9.34 -58.74
C PHE A 3 3.84 -10.27 -58.34
N ILE A 4 3.63 -11.38 -59.06
CA ILE A 4 2.56 -12.33 -58.76
C ILE A 4 2.87 -13.09 -57.47
N TYR A 5 4.14 -13.47 -57.26
CA TYR A 5 4.57 -14.11 -56.01
C TYR A 5 4.44 -13.20 -54.80
N LEU A 6 4.64 -11.89 -54.95
CA LEU A 6 4.51 -10.92 -53.86
C LEU A 6 3.05 -10.71 -53.46
N LEU A 7 2.12 -10.77 -54.43
CA LEU A 7 0.69 -10.65 -54.20
C LEU A 7 0.09 -11.93 -53.58
N VAL A 8 0.63 -13.11 -53.93
CA VAL A 8 0.28 -14.39 -53.28
C VAL A 8 0.77 -14.44 -51.83
N LEU A 9 1.95 -13.90 -51.54
CA LEU A 9 2.49 -13.85 -50.16
C LEU A 9 1.65 -12.95 -49.24
N LEU A 10 1.06 -11.88 -49.78
CA LEU A 10 0.20 -10.96 -49.03
C LEU A 10 -1.15 -11.59 -48.64
N PHE A 11 -1.63 -12.59 -49.38
CA PHE A 11 -2.88 -13.29 -49.08
C PHE A 11 -2.75 -14.35 -47.97
N LEU A 12 -1.53 -14.68 -47.52
CA LEU A 12 -1.31 -15.65 -46.43
C LEU A 12 -1.33 -15.03 -45.03
N THR A 13 -1.46 -13.70 -44.88
CA THR A 13 -1.53 -13.06 -43.57
C THR A 13 -2.97 -13.06 -43.06
N GLN A 14 -3.37 -14.09 -42.31
CA GLN A 14 -4.64 -14.07 -41.57
C GLN A 14 -4.49 -13.25 -40.27
N PRO A 15 -5.47 -12.41 -39.91
CA PRO A 15 -5.51 -11.77 -38.60
C PRO A 15 -5.88 -12.82 -37.54
N ALA A 16 -5.09 -12.92 -36.48
CA ALA A 16 -5.43 -13.68 -35.29
C ALA A 16 -6.30 -12.81 -34.37
N PHE A 17 -7.56 -13.19 -34.15
CA PHE A 17 -8.43 -12.56 -33.16
C PHE A 17 -8.30 -13.32 -31.83
N ALA A 18 -7.81 -12.64 -30.79
CA ALA A 18 -7.81 -13.16 -29.42
C ALA A 18 -9.11 -12.73 -28.72
N ALA A 19 -9.85 -13.70 -28.17
CA ALA A 19 -11.08 -13.46 -27.41
C ALA A 19 -11.01 -14.25 -26.10
N VAL A 20 -11.21 -13.58 -24.97
CA VAL A 20 -11.17 -14.20 -23.63
C VAL A 20 -12.57 -14.71 -23.27
N TYR A 21 -12.70 -15.99 -22.94
CA TYR A 21 -13.98 -16.62 -22.59
C TYR A 21 -14.03 -16.92 -21.09
N THR A 22 -15.20 -16.76 -20.47
CA THR A 22 -15.42 -17.11 -19.05
C THR A 22 -16.56 -18.09 -18.94
N TYR A 23 -16.38 -19.13 -18.13
CA TYR A 23 -17.46 -20.02 -17.73
C TYR A 23 -17.36 -20.31 -16.23
N THR A 24 -18.49 -20.72 -15.65
CA THR A 24 -18.58 -21.12 -14.25
C THR A 24 -18.61 -22.65 -14.21
N ASP A 25 -17.76 -23.26 -13.39
CA ASP A 25 -17.77 -24.71 -13.16
C ASP A 25 -18.92 -25.14 -12.22
N ALA A 26 -19.06 -26.44 -12.01
CA ALA A 26 -20.11 -27.02 -11.18
C ALA A 26 -19.94 -26.70 -9.69
N GLU A 27 -18.74 -26.30 -9.27
CA GLU A 27 -18.36 -25.93 -7.92
C GLU A 27 -18.54 -24.42 -7.63
N GLY A 28 -18.98 -23.62 -8.62
CA GLY A 28 -19.26 -22.19 -8.47
C GLY A 28 -18.05 -21.28 -8.62
N ASN A 29 -16.91 -21.81 -9.08
CA ASN A 29 -15.70 -21.02 -9.34
C ASN A 29 -15.70 -20.50 -10.78
N ARG A 30 -15.26 -19.25 -10.95
CA ARG A 30 -15.21 -18.58 -12.25
C ARG A 30 -13.83 -18.76 -12.87
N ILE A 31 -13.76 -19.55 -13.95
CA ILE A 31 -12.50 -19.87 -14.64
C ILE A 31 -12.43 -19.06 -15.95
N PHE A 32 -11.24 -18.48 -16.20
CA PHE A 32 -10.93 -17.71 -17.40
C PHE A 32 -10.07 -18.57 -18.33
N THR A 33 -10.52 -18.76 -19.58
CA THR A 33 -9.80 -19.57 -20.58
C THR A 33 -9.65 -18.81 -21.89
N ASP A 34 -8.48 -18.97 -22.51
CA ASP A 34 -8.12 -18.36 -23.80
C ASP A 34 -8.45 -19.29 -24.99
N SER A 35 -9.14 -20.41 -24.73
CA SER A 35 -9.62 -21.35 -25.75
C SER A 35 -11.01 -21.90 -25.39
N PRO A 36 -11.97 -21.91 -26.34
CA PRO A 36 -13.33 -22.36 -26.07
C PRO A 36 -13.38 -23.89 -25.90
N PRO A 37 -13.89 -24.41 -24.76
CA PRO A 37 -14.17 -25.83 -24.61
C PRO A 37 -15.33 -26.25 -25.52
N LYS A 38 -15.22 -27.39 -26.20
CA LYS A 38 -16.30 -27.95 -27.01
C LYS A 38 -17.48 -28.32 -26.11
N GLY A 39 -18.65 -27.75 -26.37
CA GLY A 39 -19.94 -28.24 -25.85
C GLY A 39 -20.62 -27.43 -24.76
N ILE A 40 -20.12 -26.24 -24.38
CA ILE A 40 -20.77 -25.38 -23.37
C ILE A 40 -21.18 -24.05 -24.01
N LYS A 41 -22.42 -23.60 -23.74
CA LYS A 41 -22.91 -22.28 -24.18
C LYS A 41 -22.15 -21.18 -23.41
N ALA A 42 -21.07 -20.68 -24.01
CA ALA A 42 -20.31 -19.55 -23.48
C ALA A 42 -20.98 -18.23 -23.89
N ASN A 43 -21.28 -17.36 -22.91
CA ASN A 43 -21.74 -16.00 -23.16
C ASN A 43 -20.53 -15.06 -23.33
N PRO A 44 -20.52 -14.20 -24.35
CA PRO A 44 -19.43 -13.25 -24.56
C PRO A 44 -19.37 -12.24 -23.41
N VAL A 45 -18.19 -12.07 -22.81
CA VAL A 45 -17.95 -11.03 -21.81
C VAL A 45 -17.70 -9.71 -22.55
N THR A 46 -18.72 -8.85 -22.57
CA THR A 46 -18.58 -7.47 -23.02
C THR A 46 -17.77 -6.70 -21.97
N ILE A 47 -16.55 -6.32 -22.32
CA ILE A 47 -15.72 -5.44 -21.49
C ILE A 47 -16.41 -4.07 -21.44
N GLN A 48 -16.72 -3.60 -20.25
CA GLN A 48 -17.24 -2.24 -20.06
C GLN A 48 -16.15 -1.23 -20.44
N PRO A 49 -16.50 -0.12 -21.12
CA PRO A 49 -15.53 0.88 -21.52
C PRO A 49 -14.79 1.44 -20.29
N SER A 50 -13.48 1.64 -20.45
CA SER A 50 -12.58 2.16 -19.43
C SER A 50 -13.03 3.54 -18.94
N ASN A 51 -13.02 3.77 -17.63
CA ASN A 51 -13.26 5.07 -17.03
C ASN A 51 -12.13 6.03 -17.44
N SER A 52 -12.36 6.77 -18.53
CA SER A 52 -11.53 7.87 -18.97
C SER A 52 -12.05 9.17 -18.34
N MET A 53 -11.23 9.84 -17.54
CA MET A 53 -11.49 11.23 -17.17
C MET A 53 -11.15 12.14 -18.36
N PRO A 54 -12.03 13.08 -18.74
CA PRO A 54 -11.72 14.03 -19.80
C PRO A 54 -10.51 14.87 -19.40
N SER A 55 -9.48 14.86 -20.24
CA SER A 55 -8.37 15.81 -20.15
C SER A 55 -8.92 17.24 -20.25
N PRO A 56 -8.50 18.19 -19.39
CA PRO A 56 -8.89 19.59 -19.54
C PRO A 56 -8.42 20.09 -20.90
N ALA A 57 -9.36 20.52 -21.74
CA ALA A 57 -9.07 21.02 -23.06
C ALA A 57 -8.07 22.18 -22.97
N ALA A 58 -6.99 22.09 -23.76
CA ALA A 58 -6.06 23.19 -23.96
C ALA A 58 -6.82 24.45 -24.42
N PRO A 59 -6.42 25.67 -23.99
CA PRO A 59 -7.12 26.89 -24.37
C PRO A 59 -7.09 27.08 -25.89
N ARG A 60 -8.28 27.17 -26.49
CA ARG A 60 -8.45 27.49 -27.90
C ARG A 60 -7.86 28.88 -28.16
N THR A 61 -6.88 28.95 -29.06
CA THR A 61 -6.43 30.18 -29.70
C THR A 61 -7.62 30.88 -30.36
N ILE A 62 -8.02 32.03 -29.82
CA ILE A 62 -9.05 32.88 -30.39
C ILE A 62 -8.50 33.51 -31.69
N LYS A 63 -9.07 33.12 -32.83
CA LYS A 63 -8.93 33.85 -34.10
C LYS A 63 -9.73 35.15 -33.98
N LEU A 64 -9.06 36.29 -34.14
CA LEU A 64 -9.71 37.60 -34.34
C LEU A 64 -10.26 37.69 -35.77
N SER A 65 -11.49 38.19 -35.91
CA SER A 65 -12.00 38.93 -37.08
C SER A 65 -13.33 39.64 -36.72
N PRO A 66 -13.78 40.69 -37.43
CA PRO A 66 -14.03 41.98 -36.80
C PRO A 66 -15.50 42.43 -36.82
N SER A 67 -15.75 43.47 -36.01
CA SER A 67 -16.80 44.50 -36.13
C SER A 67 -18.27 44.08 -36.20
N ASN A 68 -19.00 44.34 -35.12
CA ASN A 68 -20.15 45.27 -35.17
C ASN A 68 -20.42 45.90 -33.79
N PRO A 69 -20.95 47.15 -33.74
CA PRO A 69 -21.01 47.96 -32.53
C PRO A 69 -22.29 47.72 -31.71
N ASP A 70 -22.32 48.31 -30.51
CA ASP A 70 -23.44 48.42 -29.57
C ASP A 70 -23.70 47.24 -28.63
N ILE A 71 -23.11 47.32 -27.42
CA ILE A 71 -23.78 47.84 -26.22
C ILE A 71 -22.73 47.89 -25.10
N ARG A 72 -22.47 49.10 -24.57
CA ARG A 72 -21.54 49.33 -23.46
C ARG A 72 -22.16 48.79 -22.16
N LYS A 73 -21.59 47.72 -21.61
CA LYS A 73 -21.69 47.40 -20.17
C LYS A 73 -20.26 47.32 -19.62
N PRO A 74 -19.88 48.11 -18.58
CA PRO A 74 -18.54 48.04 -18.04
C PRO A 74 -18.40 46.73 -17.26
N VAL A 75 -17.63 45.77 -17.78
CA VAL A 75 -17.18 44.61 -17.02
C VAL A 75 -15.87 45.01 -16.36
N GLN A 76 -15.90 45.13 -15.04
CA GLN A 76 -14.73 45.26 -14.19
C GLN A 76 -13.78 44.06 -14.41
N PRO A 77 -12.45 44.27 -14.51
CA PRO A 77 -11.50 43.17 -14.57
C PRO A 77 -11.54 42.37 -13.27
N SER A 78 -11.94 41.09 -13.34
CA SER A 78 -11.80 40.15 -12.23
C SER A 78 -10.32 39.93 -11.94
N ALA A 79 -9.94 40.09 -10.67
CA ALA A 79 -8.59 39.89 -10.17
C ALA A 79 -8.05 38.49 -10.51
N PRO A 80 -6.71 38.32 -10.63
CA PRO A 80 -6.10 37.03 -10.87
C PRO A 80 -6.49 36.02 -9.79
N PRO A 81 -6.73 34.73 -10.12
CA PRO A 81 -6.95 33.70 -9.12
C PRO A 81 -5.73 33.63 -8.19
N PRO A 82 -5.93 33.47 -6.86
CA PRO A 82 -4.83 33.38 -5.93
C PRO A 82 -3.93 32.18 -6.26
N PRO A 83 -2.61 32.29 -6.04
CA PRO A 83 -1.68 31.20 -6.28
C PRO A 83 -2.07 29.96 -5.47
N ALA A 84 -2.04 28.79 -6.11
CA ALA A 84 -2.33 27.51 -5.47
C ALA A 84 -1.35 27.29 -4.31
N GLN A 85 -1.87 27.31 -3.09
CA GLN A 85 -1.08 27.04 -1.90
C GLN A 85 -0.65 25.57 -1.93
N ILE A 86 0.66 25.31 -1.86
CA ILE A 86 1.18 23.97 -1.59
C ILE A 86 0.72 23.64 -0.18
N ALA A 87 -0.31 22.81 -0.06
CA ALA A 87 -0.83 22.41 1.23
C ALA A 87 0.29 21.60 1.94
N SER A 88 0.73 22.11 3.09
CA SER A 88 1.70 21.45 3.96
C SER A 88 0.98 20.76 5.11
N TYR A 89 1.63 19.75 5.70
CA TYR A 89 1.12 19.15 6.93
C TYR A 89 1.49 20.05 8.10
N GLN A 90 0.48 20.43 8.89
CA GLN A 90 0.66 21.22 10.10
C GLN A 90 1.03 20.33 11.29
N MET A 91 0.59 19.08 11.26
CA MET A 91 0.84 18.10 12.30
C MET A 91 1.04 16.71 11.71
N LEU A 92 2.01 16.00 12.26
CA LEU A 92 2.14 14.55 12.15
C LEU A 92 2.64 14.03 13.50
N ARG A 93 1.92 13.08 14.10
CA ARG A 93 2.30 12.52 15.41
C ARG A 93 1.96 11.04 15.50
N ILE A 94 2.76 10.33 16.30
CA ILE A 94 2.45 8.97 16.74
C ILE A 94 1.47 9.07 17.92
N LEU A 95 0.41 8.28 17.87
CA LEU A 95 -0.59 8.14 18.93
C LEU A 95 -0.29 6.93 19.82
N VAL A 96 0.08 5.82 19.19
CA VAL A 96 0.42 4.56 19.88
C VAL A 96 1.66 3.99 19.19
N PRO A 97 2.67 3.51 19.95
CA PRO A 97 2.80 3.63 21.40
C PRO A 97 3.09 5.07 21.86
N GLU A 98 2.92 5.33 23.16
CA GLU A 98 3.42 6.57 23.80
C GLU A 98 4.96 6.57 23.87
N PRO A 99 5.61 7.75 24.01
CA PRO A 99 7.05 7.83 24.22
C PRO A 99 7.51 7.00 25.41
N ASP A 100 8.60 6.26 25.25
CA ASP A 100 9.19 5.37 26.27
C ASP A 100 8.25 4.26 26.78
N ALA A 101 7.19 3.94 26.03
CA ALA A 101 6.27 2.88 26.41
C ALA A 101 6.96 1.52 26.48
N THR A 102 6.62 0.74 27.52
CA THR A 102 7.07 -0.65 27.64
C THR A 102 6.00 -1.59 27.10
N ILE A 103 6.31 -2.25 26.00
CA ILE A 103 5.45 -3.24 25.35
C ILE A 103 5.90 -4.63 25.74
N ARG A 104 4.97 -5.48 26.17
CA ARG A 104 5.23 -6.88 26.51
C ARG A 104 4.58 -7.79 25.48
N SER A 105 5.37 -8.34 24.57
CA SER A 105 4.90 -9.34 23.61
C SER A 105 5.98 -10.39 23.39
N ASN A 106 5.63 -11.66 23.63
CA ASN A 106 6.54 -12.78 23.37
C ASN A 106 6.78 -12.99 21.88
N ALA A 107 5.78 -12.70 21.03
CA ALA A 107 5.89 -12.74 19.59
C ALA A 107 6.54 -11.47 19.01
N GLY A 108 6.76 -10.43 19.81
CA GLY A 108 7.28 -9.14 19.33
C GLY A 108 6.28 -8.39 18.46
N GLU A 109 5.00 -8.49 18.81
CA GLU A 109 3.91 -7.78 18.16
C GLU A 109 3.78 -6.36 18.71
N LEU A 110 3.60 -5.39 17.80
CA LEU A 110 3.32 -3.99 18.12
C LEU A 110 2.44 -3.39 17.02
N ILE A 111 1.44 -2.60 17.41
CA ILE A 111 0.71 -1.75 16.47
C ILE A 111 1.16 -0.31 16.69
N VAL A 112 1.68 0.31 15.64
CA VAL A 112 1.97 1.74 15.62
C VAL A 112 0.82 2.45 14.93
N THR A 113 0.26 3.48 15.57
CA THR A 113 -0.80 4.30 15.02
C THR A 113 -0.36 5.75 15.00
N ALA A 114 -0.53 6.43 13.88
CA ALA A 114 -0.24 7.84 13.71
C ALA A 114 -1.49 8.65 13.33
N THR A 115 -1.34 9.97 13.32
CA THR A 115 -2.36 10.90 12.81
C THR A 115 -1.67 12.12 12.21
N SER A 116 -2.31 12.73 11.21
CA SER A 116 -1.86 13.96 10.56
C SER A 116 -2.98 15.00 10.49
N ASP A 117 -2.59 16.27 10.45
CA ASP A 117 -3.48 17.38 10.14
C ASP A 117 -2.84 18.26 9.05
N PRO A 118 -3.47 18.47 7.88
CA PRO A 118 -4.74 17.85 7.45
C PRO A 118 -4.62 16.32 7.29
N GLU A 119 -5.76 15.67 7.05
CA GLU A 119 -5.77 14.26 6.66
C GLU A 119 -4.85 14.01 5.46
N LEU A 120 -4.38 12.76 5.33
CA LEU A 120 -3.43 12.36 4.31
C LEU A 120 -3.92 12.76 2.91
N MET A 121 -3.18 13.68 2.29
CA MET A 121 -3.49 14.23 0.98
C MET A 121 -3.55 13.14 -0.10
N PRO A 122 -4.32 13.37 -1.19
CA PRO A 122 -4.25 12.53 -2.37
C PRO A 122 -2.80 12.39 -2.84
N THR A 123 -2.42 11.22 -3.36
CA THR A 123 -1.06 10.91 -3.87
C THR A 123 0.07 10.84 -2.83
N HIS A 124 -0.21 11.10 -1.55
CA HIS A 124 0.75 10.89 -0.46
C HIS A 124 0.51 9.56 0.25
N PHE A 125 1.54 9.08 0.94
CA PHE A 125 1.56 7.82 1.67
C PHE A 125 2.29 7.99 3.00
N TYR A 126 1.85 7.25 4.01
CA TYR A 126 2.63 7.09 5.22
C TYR A 126 3.68 5.99 5.04
N ARG A 127 4.83 6.17 5.69
CA ARG A 127 5.88 5.17 5.81
C ARG A 127 6.36 5.11 7.26
N LEU A 128 6.32 3.92 7.85
CA LEU A 128 6.89 3.68 9.16
C LEU A 128 8.40 3.46 9.04
N ILE A 129 9.15 4.08 9.94
CA ILE A 129 10.59 3.89 10.12
C ILE A 129 10.79 3.22 11.48
N LEU A 130 11.52 2.10 11.50
CA LEU A 130 11.95 1.37 12.69
C LEU A 130 13.49 1.33 12.69
N ASP A 131 14.10 1.83 13.74
CA ASP A 131 15.57 1.87 13.93
C ASP A 131 16.32 2.48 12.72
N GLY A 132 15.70 3.50 12.11
CA GLY A 132 16.23 4.20 10.95
C GLY A 132 15.96 3.54 9.59
N GLN A 133 15.29 2.38 9.55
CA GLN A 133 14.95 1.67 8.31
C GLN A 133 13.44 1.63 8.05
N PRO A 134 12.99 1.68 6.79
CA PRO A 134 11.58 1.49 6.46
C PRO A 134 11.05 0.12 6.92
N ALA A 135 10.00 0.15 7.74
CA ALA A 135 9.31 -1.04 8.24
C ALA A 135 8.07 -1.33 7.38
N GLY A 136 8.31 -1.78 6.15
CA GLY A 136 7.27 -2.10 5.17
C GLY A 136 7.13 -1.08 4.04
N ALA A 137 6.18 -1.34 3.15
CA ALA A 137 5.90 -0.48 2.01
C ALA A 137 5.08 0.76 2.44
N PRO A 138 5.26 1.91 1.77
CA PRO A 138 4.39 3.07 1.98
C PRO A 138 2.92 2.72 1.73
N GLY A 139 2.02 3.21 2.58
CA GLY A 139 0.60 2.92 2.51
C GLY A 139 -0.27 4.11 2.91
N ARG A 140 -1.57 4.03 2.65
CA ARG A 140 -2.52 5.09 3.06
C ARG A 140 -3.01 4.94 4.50
N SER A 141 -2.87 3.74 5.07
CA SER A 141 -3.24 3.47 6.46
C SER A 141 -2.26 4.17 7.41
N PRO A 142 -2.73 4.90 8.43
CA PRO A 142 -1.89 5.42 9.50
C PRO A 142 -1.61 4.37 10.60
N VAL A 143 -2.01 3.11 10.39
CA VAL A 143 -1.85 1.98 11.31
C VAL A 143 -0.87 0.98 10.70
N PHE A 144 0.17 0.63 11.46
CA PHE A 144 1.27 -0.23 11.06
C PHE A 144 1.40 -1.40 12.04
N PRO A 145 0.99 -2.62 11.65
CA PRO A 145 1.30 -3.81 12.43
C PRO A 145 2.77 -4.19 12.22
N LEU A 146 3.46 -4.46 13.32
CA LEU A 146 4.80 -5.00 13.37
C LEU A 146 4.77 -6.35 14.10
N GLU A 147 5.57 -7.28 13.62
CA GLU A 147 5.72 -8.61 14.17
C GLU A 147 7.21 -8.94 14.28
N ASN A 148 7.53 -9.94 15.11
CA ASN A 148 8.89 -10.44 15.28
C ASN A 148 9.91 -9.39 15.73
N LEU A 149 9.47 -8.32 16.40
CA LEU A 149 10.37 -7.35 17.01
C LEU A 149 11.18 -7.99 18.13
N ASP A 150 12.49 -7.74 18.10
CA ASP A 150 13.39 -8.21 19.14
C ASP A 150 13.13 -7.52 20.49
N ARG A 151 13.67 -8.12 21.54
CA ARG A 151 13.62 -7.50 22.88
C ARG A 151 14.63 -6.35 22.94
N GLY A 152 14.29 -5.27 23.63
CA GLY A 152 15.20 -4.15 23.82
C GLY A 152 14.53 -2.81 23.57
N THR A 153 15.34 -1.77 23.39
CA THR A 153 14.90 -0.44 23.03
C THR A 153 14.95 -0.29 21.52
N HIS A 154 13.85 0.17 20.95
CA HIS A 154 13.71 0.47 19.54
C HIS A 154 13.27 1.91 19.35
N GLN A 155 13.52 2.45 18.17
CA GLN A 155 13.18 3.80 17.77
C GLN A 155 12.19 3.76 16.62
N ILE A 156 11.08 4.49 16.73
CA ILE A 156 10.08 4.61 15.66
C ILE A 156 9.90 6.05 15.23
N ALA A 157 9.66 6.23 13.93
CA ALA A 157 9.18 7.48 13.36
C ALA A 157 8.19 7.18 12.24
N VAL A 158 7.27 8.10 11.97
CA VAL A 158 6.38 8.02 10.80
C VAL A 158 6.71 9.17 9.87
N GLU A 159 6.82 8.86 8.59
CA GLU A 159 7.04 9.81 7.51
C GLU A 159 5.79 9.88 6.63
N ILE A 160 5.49 11.06 6.11
CA ILE A 160 4.61 11.22 4.95
C ILE A 160 5.50 11.41 3.74
N VAL A 161 5.30 10.60 2.71
CA VAL A 161 6.04 10.63 1.45
C VAL A 161 5.11 10.87 0.28
N THR A 162 5.61 11.54 -0.76
CA THR A 162 4.92 11.65 -2.05
C THR A 162 5.02 10.35 -2.84
N GLU A 163 4.23 10.23 -3.92
CA GLU A 163 4.37 9.14 -4.90
C GLU A 163 5.79 9.00 -5.47
N GLY A 164 6.53 10.12 -5.57
CA GLY A 164 7.93 10.14 -5.98
C GLY A 164 8.94 9.74 -4.89
N GLY A 165 8.47 9.35 -3.69
CA GLY A 165 9.31 8.95 -2.56
C GLY A 165 9.96 10.09 -1.78
N VAL A 166 9.58 11.34 -2.07
CA VAL A 166 10.10 12.52 -1.36
C VAL A 166 9.41 12.62 0.00
N VAL A 167 10.19 12.78 1.08
CA VAL A 167 9.66 13.00 2.43
C VAL A 167 9.11 14.41 2.54
N VAL A 168 7.83 14.52 2.87
CA VAL A 168 7.10 15.79 3.05
C VAL A 168 7.09 16.21 4.51
N GLU A 169 6.86 15.26 5.41
CA GLU A 169 6.76 15.50 6.85
C GLU A 169 7.26 14.26 7.61
N ARG A 170 7.80 14.46 8.82
CA ARG A 170 8.36 13.37 9.62
C ARG A 170 8.20 13.63 11.11
N THR A 171 7.72 12.63 11.85
CA THR A 171 7.69 12.71 13.31
C THR A 171 9.10 12.69 13.90
N PRO A 172 9.31 13.27 15.09
CA PRO A 172 10.47 12.96 15.90
C PRO A 172 10.65 11.44 16.07
N SER A 173 11.89 11.00 16.21
CA SER A 173 12.20 9.62 16.60
C SER A 173 11.77 9.40 18.05
N GLN A 174 10.93 8.40 18.27
CA GLN A 174 10.36 8.09 19.57
C GLN A 174 10.83 6.71 20.03
N PRO A 175 11.42 6.59 21.24
CA PRO A 175 11.78 5.31 21.82
C PRO A 175 10.55 4.51 22.28
N PHE A 176 10.64 3.20 22.19
CA PHE A 176 9.82 2.26 22.96
C PHE A 176 10.65 1.06 23.40
N HIS A 177 10.16 0.31 24.39
CA HIS A 177 10.87 -0.83 24.96
C HIS A 177 10.07 -2.12 24.79
N MET A 178 10.60 -3.07 24.02
CA MET A 178 10.04 -4.40 23.84
C MET A 178 10.57 -5.37 24.91
N LYS A 179 9.66 -6.00 25.66
CA LYS A 179 9.94 -7.03 26.65
C LYS A 179 9.34 -8.37 26.22
N ARG A 180 10.21 -9.35 26.01
CA ARG A 180 9.86 -10.76 25.82
C ARG A 180 10.10 -11.54 27.12
N MET A 181 9.27 -12.52 27.44
CA MET A 181 9.52 -13.43 28.56
C MET A 181 10.72 -14.32 28.24
N SER A 182 11.70 -14.33 29.16
CA SER A 182 12.80 -15.29 29.13
C SER A 182 12.36 -16.69 29.54
N LEU A 183 13.17 -17.70 29.20
CA LEU A 183 12.96 -19.09 29.65
C LEU A 183 12.98 -19.19 31.18
N SER A 184 13.86 -18.45 31.86
CA SER A 184 13.92 -18.41 33.32
C SER A 184 12.65 -17.82 33.95
N GLN A 185 12.12 -16.74 33.38
CA GLN A 185 10.84 -16.17 33.81
C GLN A 185 9.66 -17.13 33.57
N ARG A 186 9.67 -17.87 32.45
CA ARG A 186 8.67 -18.92 32.18
C ARG A 186 8.76 -20.06 33.21
N ARG A 187 9.98 -20.46 33.59
CA ARG A 187 10.20 -21.46 34.64
C ARG A 187 9.71 -20.97 36.01
N LEU A 188 9.97 -19.71 36.37
CA LEU A 188 9.45 -19.15 37.62
C LEU A 188 7.92 -19.14 37.66
N ALA A 189 7.27 -18.83 36.54
CA ALA A 189 5.81 -18.86 36.44
C ALA A 189 5.23 -20.28 36.46
N LYS A 190 5.92 -21.25 35.84
CA LYS A 190 5.56 -22.67 35.84
C LYS A 190 6.79 -23.53 36.13
N PRO A 191 7.07 -23.80 37.43
CA PRO A 191 8.22 -24.59 37.86
C PRO A 191 8.31 -25.94 37.17
N CYS A 192 9.53 -26.39 36.88
CA CYS A 192 9.79 -27.70 36.29
C CYS A 192 9.44 -28.80 37.30
N LYS A 193 8.80 -29.86 36.81
CA LYS A 193 8.58 -31.11 37.57
C LYS A 193 9.59 -32.16 37.11
N ASP A 194 9.80 -33.20 37.91
CA ASP A 194 10.84 -34.22 37.66
C ASP A 194 10.73 -34.91 36.29
N GLY A 195 9.52 -35.06 35.77
CA GLY A 195 9.26 -35.63 34.43
C GLY A 195 9.30 -34.63 33.27
N GLU A 196 9.46 -33.32 33.53
CA GLU A 196 9.45 -32.28 32.48
C GLU A 196 10.86 -31.84 32.06
N TRP A 197 11.90 -32.27 32.78
CA TRP A 197 13.30 -31.98 32.46
C TRP A 197 13.71 -32.64 31.14
N GLY A 198 14.34 -31.86 30.26
CA GLY A 198 14.73 -32.26 28.90
C GLY A 198 13.60 -32.21 27.86
N ILE A 199 12.35 -31.99 28.28
CA ILE A 199 11.19 -31.90 27.38
C ILE A 199 10.88 -30.44 27.08
N ARG A 200 10.74 -29.63 28.14
CA ARG A 200 10.45 -28.20 28.01
C ARG A 200 11.77 -27.44 27.77
N PRO A 201 11.82 -26.49 26.81
CA PRO A 201 13.04 -25.69 26.58
C PRO A 201 13.44 -24.88 27.81
N GLU A 202 12.48 -24.51 28.65
CA GLU A 202 12.70 -23.87 29.94
C GLU A 202 13.20 -24.81 31.04
N CYS A 203 13.28 -26.13 30.83
CA CYS A 203 13.71 -27.12 31.81
C CYS A 203 14.85 -28.00 31.24
N PRO A 204 16.07 -27.48 31.01
CA PRO A 204 17.16 -28.26 30.44
C PRO A 204 17.67 -29.32 31.45
N LEU A 205 18.02 -30.51 30.96
CA LEU A 205 18.54 -31.61 31.81
C LEU A 205 19.78 -31.22 32.62
N SER A 206 20.60 -30.31 32.10
CA SER A 206 21.81 -29.81 32.76
C SER A 206 21.53 -29.02 34.05
N GLU A 207 20.30 -28.54 34.24
CA GLU A 207 19.88 -27.75 35.40
C GLU A 207 18.94 -28.54 36.33
N LYS A 208 18.75 -29.85 36.09
CA LYS A 208 17.97 -30.71 36.98
C LYS A 208 18.71 -30.83 38.33
N PRO A 209 18.08 -30.52 39.47
CA PRO A 209 18.70 -30.72 40.78
C PRO A 209 18.97 -32.20 41.04
N GLU A 210 20.05 -32.50 41.78
CA GLU A 210 20.35 -33.86 42.23
C GLU A 210 19.26 -34.32 43.22
N GLU A 211 18.85 -35.57 43.10
CA GLU A 211 17.85 -36.18 43.98
C GLU A 211 18.52 -36.47 45.35
N GLU A 212 17.98 -35.88 46.43
CA GLU A 212 18.41 -36.12 47.82
C GLU A 212 18.03 -37.52 48.34
#